data_AF-A0A6P0XYU8-F1
#
_entry.id   AF-A0A6P0XYU8-F1
#
_cell.length_a   1.000
_cell.length_b   1.000
_cell.length_c   1.000
_cell.angle_alpha   90.00
_cell.angle_beta   90.00
_cell.angle_gamma   90.00
#
_symmetry.space_group_name_H-M   'P 1'
#
loop_
_entity.id
_entity.type
_entity.pdbx_description
1 polymer ?
#
loop_
_entity_poly.entity_id
_entity_poly.type
_entity_poly.pdbx_seq_one_letter_code
_entity_poly.pdbx_strand_id
1 'polypeptide(L)'
;MLKKIVALCLVAIALILTGCVSIGGGLQSFVDTTDGYEFLYPNGWLQVKVSDGPDIVFHDLVEATENVSVVISPVVGDQTLADLGTPTEVGYKLSKNAIAPTDSGREAELVSAEAREYKAKTYYQLEYAVQLADGRKRHNLASVGVSRGKLFTINISTTEARWQKVHGKFEQVINSFSIY
;
A
#
# COMPACT_ATOMS: atom_id res chain seq x y z
N MET A 1 -28.15 -40.38 25.21
CA MET A 1 -26.79 -39.78 25.33
C MET A 1 -26.22 -39.35 23.98
N LEU A 2 -26.40 -40.15 22.92
CA LEU A 2 -25.92 -39.86 21.56
C LEU A 2 -26.38 -38.49 20.98
N LYS A 3 -27.64 -38.09 21.21
CA LYS A 3 -28.18 -36.79 20.74
C LYS A 3 -27.44 -35.57 21.32
N LYS A 4 -26.94 -35.67 22.57
CA LYS A 4 -26.18 -34.59 23.22
C LYS A 4 -24.75 -34.50 22.67
N ILE A 5 -24.15 -35.64 22.31
CA ILE A 5 -22.82 -35.70 21.71
C ILE A 5 -22.85 -35.14 20.28
N VAL A 6 -23.87 -35.50 19.49
CA VAL A 6 -24.06 -34.95 18.13
C VAL A 6 -24.27 -33.43 18.15
N ALA A 7 -25.05 -32.92 19.11
CA ALA A 7 -25.25 -31.48 19.28
C ALA A 7 -23.95 -30.76 19.67
N LEU A 8 -23.13 -31.35 20.54
CA LEU A 8 -21.84 -30.78 20.95
C LEU A 8 -20.84 -30.74 19.79
N CYS A 9 -20.80 -31.81 18.96
CA CYS A 9 -19.97 -31.86 17.77
C CYS A 9 -20.41 -30.84 16.71
N LEU A 10 -21.71 -30.61 16.51
CA LEU A 10 -22.21 -29.60 15.57
C LEU A 10 -21.86 -28.16 16.00
N VAL A 11 -21.90 -27.87 17.30
CA VAL A 11 -21.48 -26.56 17.83
C VAL A 11 -19.97 -26.37 17.67
N ALA A 12 -19.17 -27.42 17.94
CA ALA A 12 -17.73 -27.37 17.71
C ALA A 12 -17.41 -27.13 16.23
N ILE A 13 -18.08 -27.82 15.29
CA ILE A 13 -17.91 -27.65 13.84
C ILE A 13 -18.31 -26.24 13.38
N ALA A 14 -19.36 -25.66 13.96
CA ALA A 14 -19.77 -24.28 13.66
C ALA A 14 -18.75 -23.22 14.13
N LEU A 15 -18.01 -23.49 15.21
CA LEU A 15 -16.96 -22.60 15.72
C LEU A 15 -15.66 -22.65 14.89
N ILE A 16 -15.38 -23.77 14.21
CA ILE A 16 -14.23 -23.91 13.28
C ILE A 16 -14.53 -23.35 11.89
N LEU A 17 -15.79 -23.04 11.58
CA LEU A 17 -16.23 -22.43 10.31
C LEU A 17 -16.15 -20.89 10.34
N THR A 18 -15.21 -20.32 11.09
CA THR A 18 -14.80 -18.93 10.90
C THR A 18 -14.01 -18.84 9.60
N GLY A 19 -14.73 -18.78 8.48
CA GLY A 19 -14.14 -18.44 7.19
C GLY A 19 -13.45 -17.07 7.28
N CYS A 20 -12.42 -16.87 6.48
CA CYS A 20 -11.81 -15.55 6.26
C CYS A 20 -12.87 -14.62 5.66
N VAL A 21 -13.67 -13.98 6.50
CA VAL A 21 -14.55 -12.89 6.09
C VAL A 21 -13.62 -11.74 5.69
N SER A 22 -13.72 -11.30 4.43
CA SER A 22 -13.11 -10.03 4.00
C SER A 22 -13.51 -8.96 5.01
N ILE A 23 -12.54 -8.35 5.67
CA ILE A 23 -12.78 -7.28 6.63
C ILE A 23 -13.71 -6.28 5.94
N GLY A 24 -14.93 -6.12 6.49
CA GLY A 24 -16.04 -5.44 5.82
C GLY A 24 -15.63 -4.06 5.30
N GLY A 25 -15.81 -3.83 4.01
CA GLY A 25 -15.37 -2.60 3.33
C GLY A 25 -15.07 -2.75 1.83
N GLY A 26 -15.08 -3.98 1.31
CA GLY A 26 -14.72 -4.23 -0.09
C GLY A 26 -13.21 -4.18 -0.33
N LEU A 27 -12.44 -4.59 0.68
CA LEU A 27 -10.99 -4.75 0.63
C LEU A 27 -10.59 -6.20 0.90
N GLN A 28 -9.49 -6.62 0.30
CA GLN A 28 -8.81 -7.92 0.46
C GLN A 28 -7.46 -7.72 1.12
N SER A 29 -6.98 -8.72 1.86
CA SER A 29 -5.67 -8.70 2.49
C SER A 29 -4.61 -9.32 1.60
N PHE A 30 -3.45 -8.68 1.53
CA PHE A 30 -2.21 -9.22 0.99
C PHE A 30 -1.17 -9.27 2.11
N VAL A 31 -0.49 -10.42 2.23
CA VAL A 31 0.55 -10.64 3.25
C VAL A 31 1.74 -11.28 2.55
N ASP A 32 2.89 -10.62 2.62
CA ASP A 32 4.18 -11.19 2.22
C ASP A 32 5.03 -11.37 3.47
N THR A 33 5.15 -12.62 3.92
CA THR A 33 6.00 -12.96 5.08
C THR A 33 7.47 -13.09 4.73
N THR A 34 7.81 -13.23 3.45
CA THR A 34 9.20 -13.38 2.97
C THR A 34 9.92 -12.03 3.04
N ASP A 35 9.29 -10.99 2.49
CA ASP A 35 9.80 -9.63 2.59
C ASP A 35 9.29 -8.88 3.82
N GLY A 36 8.21 -9.39 4.40
CA GLY A 36 7.68 -9.05 5.71
C GLY A 36 6.94 -7.72 5.74
N TYR A 37 5.89 -7.65 4.92
CA TYR A 37 4.91 -6.57 4.92
C TYR A 37 3.50 -7.11 4.60
N GLU A 38 2.49 -6.31 4.92
CA GLU A 38 1.08 -6.59 4.61
C GLU A 38 0.35 -5.30 4.27
N PHE A 39 -0.73 -5.39 3.48
CA PHE A 39 -1.67 -4.31 3.25
C PHE A 39 -3.02 -4.84 2.79
N LEU A 40 -4.05 -4.00 2.90
CA LEU A 40 -5.34 -4.22 2.27
C LEU A 40 -5.39 -3.56 0.90
N TYR A 41 -6.07 -4.16 -0.06
CA TYR A 41 -6.28 -3.61 -1.41
C TYR A 41 -7.73 -3.79 -1.86
N PRO A 42 -8.25 -3.00 -2.82
CA PRO A 42 -9.64 -3.12 -3.25
C PRO A 42 -9.98 -4.48 -3.89
N ASN A 43 -11.17 -4.99 -3.60
CA ASN A 43 -11.65 -6.24 -4.20
C ASN A 43 -11.70 -6.14 -5.72
N GLY A 44 -11.34 -7.25 -6.39
CA GLY A 44 -11.40 -7.35 -7.85
C GLY A 44 -10.17 -6.77 -8.57
N TRP A 45 -9.15 -6.33 -7.82
CA TRP A 45 -7.87 -5.97 -8.38
C TRP A 45 -7.03 -7.22 -8.63
N LEU A 46 -6.27 -7.20 -9.72
CA LEU A 46 -5.44 -8.32 -10.18
C LEU A 46 -3.96 -8.03 -9.95
N GLN A 47 -3.24 -9.04 -9.49
CA GLN A 47 -1.79 -8.98 -9.38
C GLN A 47 -1.14 -9.08 -10.77
N VAL A 48 -0.17 -8.22 -11.04
CA VAL A 48 0.65 -8.25 -12.25
C VAL A 48 2.11 -8.34 -11.88
N LYS A 49 2.85 -9.19 -12.61
CA LYS A 49 4.30 -9.29 -12.49
C LYS A 49 4.96 -8.26 -13.39
N VAL A 50 5.86 -7.47 -12.82
CA VAL A 50 6.67 -6.49 -13.55
C VAL A 50 8.14 -6.88 -13.37
N SER A 51 8.83 -7.20 -14.45
CA SER A 51 10.27 -7.47 -14.42
C SER A 51 11.04 -6.21 -14.08
N ASP A 52 12.06 -6.32 -13.22
CA ASP A 52 12.91 -5.20 -12.76
C ASP A 52 12.11 -4.02 -12.20
N GLY A 53 10.94 -4.30 -11.63
CA GLY A 53 9.98 -3.32 -11.14
C GLY A 53 9.69 -3.43 -9.64
N PRO A 54 8.53 -2.93 -9.19
CA PRO A 54 8.07 -3.13 -7.82
C PRO A 54 7.99 -4.60 -7.45
N ASP A 55 8.14 -4.89 -6.15
CA ASP A 55 8.01 -6.23 -5.60
C ASP A 55 6.61 -6.82 -5.89
N ILE A 56 5.60 -5.98 -5.73
CA ILE A 56 4.20 -6.32 -6.02
C ILE A 56 3.50 -5.17 -6.73
N VAL A 57 2.62 -5.51 -7.66
CA VAL A 57 1.69 -4.57 -8.30
C VAL A 57 0.31 -5.21 -8.39
N PHE A 58 -0.71 -4.50 -7.93
CA PHE A 58 -2.11 -4.80 -8.20
C PHE A 58 -2.74 -3.66 -9.00
N HIS A 59 -3.63 -3.98 -9.93
CA HIS A 59 -4.44 -2.98 -10.63
C HIS A 59 -5.90 -3.39 -10.73
N ASP A 60 -6.77 -2.41 -10.90
CA ASP A 60 -8.21 -2.65 -11.11
C ASP A 60 -8.44 -3.38 -12.44
N LEU A 61 -9.33 -4.38 -12.45
CA LEU A 61 -9.71 -5.13 -13.64
C LEU A 61 -10.46 -4.27 -14.67
N VAL A 62 -11.35 -3.38 -14.20
CA VAL A 62 -12.17 -2.51 -15.06
C VAL A 62 -11.39 -1.24 -15.39
N GLU A 63 -10.69 -0.72 -14.39
CA GLU A 63 -10.07 0.60 -14.45
C GLU A 63 -8.56 0.49 -14.30
N ALA A 64 -7.91 -0.20 -15.24
CA ALA A 64 -6.50 -0.60 -15.18
C ALA A 64 -5.48 0.53 -14.94
N THR A 65 -5.90 1.79 -15.06
CA THR A 65 -5.08 2.92 -14.63
C THR A 65 -4.92 2.99 -13.12
N GLU A 66 -5.89 2.52 -12.32
CA GLU A 66 -5.82 2.44 -10.87
C GLU A 66 -4.97 1.27 -10.43
N ASN A 67 -3.96 1.53 -9.61
CA ASN A 67 -3.03 0.51 -9.16
C ASN A 67 -2.43 0.85 -7.80
N VAL A 68 -1.97 -0.19 -7.11
CA VAL A 68 -1.16 -0.12 -5.90
C VAL A 68 0.08 -0.97 -6.11
N SER A 69 1.21 -0.46 -5.63
CA SER A 69 2.49 -1.16 -5.73
C SER A 69 3.28 -1.01 -4.45
N VAL A 70 4.13 -1.99 -4.15
CA VAL A 70 5.13 -1.90 -3.08
C VAL A 70 6.51 -2.01 -3.71
N VAL A 71 7.36 -1.03 -3.40
CA VAL A 71 8.78 -1.02 -3.77
C VAL A 71 9.60 -1.20 -2.50
N ILE A 72 10.64 -2.04 -2.61
CA ILE A 72 11.58 -2.31 -1.54
C ILE A 72 12.96 -1.84 -2.00
N SER A 73 13.64 -1.06 -1.17
CA SER A 73 14.99 -0.57 -1.45
C SER A 73 15.89 -0.76 -0.24
N PRO A 74 17.19 -1.04 -0.42
CA PRO A 74 18.11 -1.14 0.71
C PRO A 74 18.32 0.23 1.37
N VAL A 75 18.46 0.24 2.69
CA VAL A 75 18.92 1.39 3.48
C VAL A 75 20.38 1.16 3.86
N VAL A 76 21.18 2.21 3.85
CA VAL A 76 22.60 2.12 4.20
C VAL A 76 22.72 1.98 5.72
N GLY A 77 23.34 0.89 6.18
CA GLY A 77 23.51 0.62 7.61
C GLY A 77 22.17 0.46 8.35
N ASP A 78 22.14 0.89 9.60
CA ASP A 78 20.98 0.78 10.50
C ASP A 78 20.19 2.08 10.62
N GLN A 79 20.17 2.90 9.55
CA GLN A 79 19.43 4.17 9.57
C GLN A 79 17.93 3.93 9.76
N THR A 80 17.32 4.71 10.65
CA THR A 80 15.87 4.78 10.83
C THR A 80 15.23 5.68 9.77
N LEU A 81 13.91 5.66 9.66
CA LEU A 81 13.19 6.55 8.73
C LEU A 81 13.49 8.04 9.01
N ALA A 82 13.60 8.42 10.28
CA ALA A 82 13.93 9.78 10.70
C ALA A 82 15.36 10.19 10.32
N ASP A 83 16.30 9.24 10.25
CA ASP A 83 17.67 9.50 9.80
C ASP A 83 17.75 9.76 8.28
N LEU A 84 16.73 9.34 7.52
CA LEU A 84 16.64 9.61 6.07
C LEU A 84 16.14 11.04 5.77
N GLY A 85 15.55 11.70 6.75
CA GLY A 85 15.06 13.07 6.69
C GLY A 85 13.65 13.22 7.28
N THR A 86 13.14 14.44 7.27
CA THR A 86 11.74 14.75 7.61
C THR A 86 10.76 14.17 6.58
N PRO A 87 9.44 14.08 6.88
CA PRO A 87 8.43 13.64 5.91
C PRO A 87 8.51 14.40 4.58
N THR A 88 8.68 15.72 4.64
CA THR A 88 8.80 16.58 3.46
C THR A 88 10.07 16.28 2.65
N GLU A 89 11.22 16.12 3.30
CA GLU A 89 12.49 15.83 2.61
C GLU A 89 12.46 14.45 1.95
N VAL A 90 11.97 13.43 2.66
CA VAL A 90 11.80 12.08 2.11
C VAL A 90 10.77 12.10 0.98
N GLY A 91 9.68 12.85 1.12
CA GLY A 91 8.68 13.02 0.06
C GLY A 91 9.25 13.62 -1.22
N TYR A 92 10.04 14.69 -1.11
CA TYR A 92 10.71 15.26 -2.28
C TYR A 92 11.75 14.31 -2.90
N LYS A 93 12.49 13.56 -2.09
CA LYS A 93 13.43 12.54 -2.60
C LYS A 93 12.68 11.42 -3.35
N LEU A 94 11.58 10.92 -2.79
CA LEU A 94 10.77 9.88 -3.41
C LEU A 94 10.14 10.37 -4.74
N SER A 95 9.61 11.60 -4.73
CA SER A 95 9.10 12.26 -5.95
C SER A 95 10.14 12.22 -7.07
N LYS A 96 11.36 12.69 -6.81
CA LYS A 96 12.42 12.80 -7.82
C LYS A 96 13.05 11.48 -8.24
N ASN A 97 13.05 10.46 -7.38
CA ASN A 97 13.80 9.23 -7.64
C ASN A 97 12.92 8.08 -8.12
N ALA A 98 11.65 8.05 -7.73
CA ALA A 98 10.76 6.91 -7.99
C ALA A 98 9.49 7.30 -8.75
N ILE A 99 8.88 8.45 -8.43
CA ILE A 99 7.59 8.84 -9.03
C ILE A 99 7.80 9.59 -10.36
N ALA A 100 8.69 10.57 -10.37
CA ALA A 100 9.06 11.38 -11.52
C ALA A 100 10.60 11.49 -11.66
N PRO A 101 11.29 10.38 -12.00
CA PRO A 101 12.70 10.41 -12.34
C PRO A 101 13.01 11.41 -13.44
N THR A 102 14.23 11.95 -13.43
CA THR A 102 14.75 12.74 -14.55
C THR A 102 14.57 11.98 -15.86
N ASP A 103 14.15 12.68 -16.91
CA ASP A 103 13.86 12.13 -18.25
C ASP A 103 12.70 11.13 -18.34
N SER A 104 11.94 10.90 -17.25
CA SER A 104 10.72 10.06 -17.31
C SER A 104 9.54 10.72 -18.05
N GLY A 105 9.64 12.03 -18.33
CA GLY A 105 8.53 12.84 -18.85
C GLY A 105 7.40 13.02 -17.84
N ARG A 106 7.63 12.73 -16.56
CA ARG A 106 6.67 12.93 -15.47
C ARG A 106 7.08 14.12 -14.62
N GLU A 107 6.09 14.80 -14.07
CA GLU A 107 6.26 15.84 -13.05
C GLU A 107 5.44 15.44 -11.83
N ALA A 108 6.00 15.58 -10.63
CA ALA A 108 5.34 15.22 -9.38
C ALA A 108 5.47 16.34 -8.36
N GLU A 109 4.32 16.84 -7.91
CA GLU A 109 4.18 17.84 -6.85
C GLU A 109 3.80 17.14 -5.55
N LEU A 110 4.54 17.42 -4.47
CA LEU A 110 4.21 16.94 -3.12
C LEU A 110 3.10 17.83 -2.54
N VAL A 111 1.91 17.25 -2.36
CA VAL A 111 0.70 17.93 -1.88
C VAL A 111 0.68 17.98 -0.36
N SER A 112 0.96 16.85 0.28
CA SER A 112 1.02 16.74 1.74
C SER A 112 2.08 15.72 2.17
N ALA A 113 2.65 15.94 3.35
CA ALA A 113 3.63 15.05 3.95
C ALA A 113 3.52 15.09 5.47
N GLU A 114 3.24 13.93 6.07
CA GLU A 114 3.06 13.81 7.51
C GLU A 114 3.70 12.54 8.07
N ALA A 115 4.04 12.56 9.35
CA ALA A 115 4.51 11.39 10.07
C ALA A 115 3.36 10.76 10.87
N ARG A 116 3.28 9.43 10.85
CA ARG A 116 2.28 8.64 11.56
C ARG A 116 2.93 7.47 12.26
N GLU A 117 2.54 7.25 13.51
CA GLU A 117 2.90 6.03 14.25
C GLU A 117 1.82 4.96 14.07
N TYR A 118 2.22 3.75 13.71
CA TYR A 118 1.33 2.60 13.61
C TYR A 118 2.06 1.31 14.00
N LYS A 119 1.46 0.51 14.90
CA LYS A 119 2.06 -0.73 15.44
C LYS A 119 3.53 -0.56 15.89
N ALA A 120 3.84 0.54 16.58
CA ALA A 120 5.18 0.90 17.07
C ALA A 120 6.24 1.09 15.98
N LYS A 121 5.83 1.43 14.75
CA LYS A 121 6.73 1.88 13.69
C LYS A 121 6.25 3.25 13.16
N THR A 122 7.23 4.08 12.81
CA THR A 122 7.01 5.35 12.13
C THR A 122 6.82 5.13 10.63
N TYR A 123 5.82 5.80 10.07
CA TYR A 123 5.56 5.88 8.64
C TYR A 123 5.46 7.33 8.21
N TYR A 124 5.91 7.63 7.00
CA TYR A 124 5.64 8.91 6.35
C TYR A 124 4.53 8.73 5.32
N GLN A 125 3.43 9.44 5.52
CA GLN A 125 2.31 9.48 4.59
C GLN A 125 2.47 10.68 3.68
N LEU A 126 2.38 10.43 2.38
CA LEU A 126 2.77 11.36 1.34
C LEU A 126 1.68 11.37 0.26
N GLU A 127 1.29 12.56 -0.17
CA GLU A 127 0.30 12.76 -1.23
C GLU A 127 0.96 13.49 -2.39
N TYR A 128 0.68 13.06 -3.62
CA TYR A 128 1.26 13.66 -4.82
C TYR A 128 0.23 13.90 -5.90
N ALA A 129 0.33 15.07 -6.54
CA ALA A 129 -0.23 15.32 -7.84
C ALA A 129 0.84 15.01 -8.90
N VAL A 130 0.53 14.15 -9.86
CA VAL A 130 1.48 13.69 -10.88
C VAL A 130 0.95 13.99 -12.27
N GLN A 131 1.74 14.68 -13.08
CA GLN A 131 1.47 14.89 -14.50
C GLN A 131 2.35 13.96 -15.34
N LEU A 132 1.73 13.30 -16.32
CA LEU A 132 2.42 12.46 -17.31
C LEU A 132 2.77 13.27 -18.57
N ALA A 133 3.69 12.74 -19.37
CA ALA A 133 4.17 13.38 -20.59
C ALA A 133 3.06 13.70 -21.61
N ASP A 134 1.99 12.90 -21.62
CA ASP A 134 0.82 13.08 -22.49
C ASP A 134 -0.23 14.04 -21.90
N GLY A 135 0.10 14.74 -20.81
CA GLY A 135 -0.76 15.71 -20.14
C GLY A 135 -1.79 15.09 -19.19
N ARG A 136 -1.89 13.76 -19.11
CA ARG A 136 -2.78 13.12 -18.13
C ARG A 136 -2.31 13.40 -16.71
N LYS A 137 -3.27 13.65 -15.83
CA LYS A 137 -3.04 13.91 -14.41
C LYS A 137 -3.45 12.71 -13.56
N ARG A 138 -2.66 12.44 -12.55
CA ARG A 138 -2.83 11.36 -11.58
C ARG A 138 -2.70 11.89 -10.18
N HIS A 139 -3.34 11.20 -9.26
CA HIS A 139 -3.25 11.47 -7.83
C HIS A 139 -2.74 10.23 -7.13
N ASN A 140 -1.74 10.40 -6.26
CA ASN A 140 -1.12 9.30 -5.54
C ASN A 140 -1.19 9.54 -4.04
N LEU A 141 -1.40 8.45 -3.30
CA LEU A 141 -1.02 8.37 -1.89
C LEU A 141 0.10 7.33 -1.74
N ALA A 142 1.04 7.63 -0.88
CA ALA A 142 2.12 6.73 -0.53
C ALA A 142 2.34 6.67 0.99
N SER A 143 2.84 5.54 1.45
CA SER A 143 3.36 5.39 2.81
C SER A 143 4.74 4.76 2.77
N VAL A 144 5.67 5.36 3.51
CA VAL A 144 7.08 4.97 3.55
C VAL A 144 7.44 4.55 4.96
N GLY A 145 8.13 3.41 5.11
CA GLY A 145 8.60 2.92 6.40
C GLY A 145 9.93 2.17 6.27
N VAL A 146 10.72 2.16 7.34
CA VAL A 146 11.97 1.39 7.41
C VAL A 146 11.81 0.21 8.33
N SER A 147 12.24 -0.97 7.87
CA SER A 147 12.36 -2.15 8.72
C SER A 147 13.48 -3.05 8.22
N ARG A 148 14.28 -3.62 9.14
CA ARG A 148 15.35 -4.58 8.84
C ARG A 148 16.32 -4.11 7.73
N GLY A 149 16.75 -2.85 7.79
CA GLY A 149 17.67 -2.27 6.80
C GLY A 149 17.06 -2.11 5.40
N LYS A 150 15.73 -2.19 5.26
CA LYS A 150 14.99 -1.99 4.01
C LYS A 150 14.01 -0.82 4.17
N LEU A 151 13.93 0.01 3.13
CA LEU A 151 12.93 1.03 2.94
C LEU A 151 11.79 0.43 2.12
N PHE A 152 10.59 0.42 2.69
CA PHE A 152 9.39 -0.02 2.02
C PHE A 152 8.57 1.20 1.64
N THR A 153 8.10 1.23 0.39
CA THR A 153 7.21 2.27 -0.11
C THR A 153 6.00 1.62 -0.75
N ILE A 154 4.83 1.78 -0.14
CA ILE A 154 3.56 1.50 -0.81
C ILE A 154 3.10 2.77 -1.52
N ASN A 155 2.64 2.64 -2.77
CA ASN A 155 2.08 3.75 -3.55
C ASN A 155 0.82 3.27 -4.26
N ILE A 156 -0.31 3.92 -3.99
CA ILE A 156 -1.57 3.75 -4.69
C ILE A 156 -1.86 4.99 -5.55
N SER A 157 -2.36 4.77 -6.77
CA SER A 157 -2.52 5.84 -7.76
C SER A 157 -3.80 5.67 -8.57
N THR A 158 -4.46 6.79 -8.87
CA THR A 158 -5.61 6.88 -9.77
C THR A 158 -5.46 8.08 -10.72
N THR A 159 -6.41 8.24 -11.64
CA THR A 159 -6.56 9.47 -12.43
C THR A 159 -7.15 10.59 -11.57
N GLU A 160 -6.78 11.85 -11.88
CA GLU A 160 -7.30 13.00 -11.14
C GLU A 160 -8.84 13.07 -11.16
N ALA A 161 -9.46 12.71 -12.29
CA ALA A 161 -10.92 12.71 -12.45
C ALA A 161 -11.64 11.77 -11.46
N ARG A 162 -10.96 10.72 -11.00
CA ARG A 162 -11.52 9.72 -10.08
C ARG A 162 -11.14 9.94 -8.63
N TRP A 163 -10.16 10.80 -8.35
CA TRP A 163 -9.59 10.99 -7.02
C TRP A 163 -10.65 11.19 -5.94
N GLN A 164 -11.57 12.14 -6.14
CA GLN A 164 -12.65 12.45 -5.20
C GLN A 164 -13.53 11.23 -4.85
N LYS A 165 -13.72 10.29 -5.79
CA LYS A 165 -14.52 9.09 -5.60
C LYS A 165 -13.78 8.00 -4.81
N VAL A 166 -12.46 7.89 -4.99
CA VAL A 166 -11.67 6.78 -4.44
C VAL A 166 -10.79 7.17 -3.26
N HIS A 167 -10.62 8.47 -2.95
CA HIS A 167 -9.67 8.94 -1.94
C HIS A 167 -9.81 8.18 -0.61
N GLY A 168 -11.01 8.12 -0.03
CA GLY A 168 -11.21 7.48 1.27
C GLY A 168 -10.92 5.97 1.26
N LYS A 169 -11.11 5.30 0.12
CA LYS A 169 -10.71 3.89 -0.02
C LYS A 169 -9.20 3.76 -0.16
N PHE A 170 -8.56 4.67 -0.87
CA PHE A 170 -7.10 4.68 -1.03
C PHE A 170 -6.39 5.03 0.29
N GLU A 171 -6.95 5.92 1.09
CA GLU A 171 -6.50 6.16 2.46
C GLU A 171 -6.60 4.91 3.32
N GLN A 172 -7.70 4.14 3.22
CA GLN A 172 -7.82 2.87 3.94
C GLN A 172 -6.72 1.87 3.53
N VAL A 173 -6.42 1.77 2.23
CA VAL A 173 -5.33 0.94 1.71
C VAL A 173 -3.99 1.39 2.31
N ILE A 174 -3.66 2.66 2.20
CA ILE A 174 -2.40 3.21 2.71
C ILE A 174 -2.29 3.10 4.23
N ASN A 175 -3.39 3.31 4.95
CA ASN A 175 -3.43 3.22 6.40
C ASN A 175 -3.32 1.80 6.94
N SER A 176 -3.64 0.80 6.11
CA SER A 176 -3.52 -0.62 6.44
C SER A 176 -2.11 -1.18 6.25
N PHE A 177 -1.24 -0.45 5.53
CA PHE A 177 0.12 -0.89 5.27
C PHE A 177 0.89 -1.08 6.58
N SER A 178 1.49 -2.25 6.74
CA SER A 178 2.28 -2.61 7.90
C SER A 178 3.52 -3.35 7.45
N ILE A 179 4.67 -2.98 8.00
CA ILE A 179 5.94 -3.70 7.84
C ILE A 179 6.30 -4.37 9.15
N TYR A 180 7.05 -5.47 9.09
CA TYR A 180 7.53 -6.21 10.27
C TYR A 180 9.02 -5.98 10.47
#